data_AF-A0A9P0AH52-F1
#
_entry.id   AF-A0A9P0AH52-F1
#
_cell.length_a   1.000
_cell.length_b   1.000
_cell.length_c   1.000
_cell.angle_alpha   90.00
_cell.angle_beta   90.00
_cell.angle_gamma   90.00
#
_symmetry.space_group_name_H-M   'P 1'
#
loop_
_entity.id
_entity.type
_entity.pdbx_description
1 polymer ?
#
loop_
_entity_poly.entity_id
_entity_poly.type
_entity_poly.pdbx_seq_one_letter_code
_entity_poly.pdbx_strand_id
1 'polypeptide(L)'
;MQNRDAKEWFTLDDLVKAIPNLGLVIDLCNTQKYYKPKDLESRGIIHKKVVCIGGAVPPKSVTDKFCSIIDDFLKENDSDKLVGVHCTHGLNRTGYLVCRYLMTRLNMTPDDAIKAFEEARGHQIERPEFIEYLKKFEDPEFVDNDIRSNKFVPNRGGRAGRSPAPRRQPRSPYR
;
A
#
# COMPACT_ATOMS: atom_id res chain seq x y z
N MET A 1 14.69 21.06 -18.29
CA MET A 1 15.44 19.86 -17.85
C MET A 1 16.41 19.53 -18.95
N GLN A 2 17.72 19.71 -18.72
CA GLN A 2 18.74 19.17 -19.63
C GLN A 2 18.76 17.65 -19.47
N ASN A 3 18.88 16.92 -20.58
CA ASN A 3 19.12 15.48 -20.51
C ASN A 3 20.51 15.27 -19.88
N ARG A 4 20.55 14.41 -18.86
CA ARG A 4 21.81 14.00 -18.22
C ARG A 4 22.67 13.18 -19.18
N ASP A 5 23.97 13.19 -18.94
CA ASP A 5 24.90 12.36 -19.69
C ASP A 5 24.53 10.89 -19.55
N ALA A 6 24.71 10.10 -20.61
CA ALA A 6 24.35 8.68 -20.62
C ALA A 6 25.04 7.89 -19.48
N LYS A 7 26.20 8.36 -19.02
CA LYS A 7 26.96 7.78 -17.90
C LYS A 7 26.28 7.98 -16.54
N GLU A 8 25.34 8.92 -16.44
CA GLU A 8 24.58 9.24 -15.22
C GLU A 8 23.20 8.58 -15.19
N TRP A 9 22.87 7.78 -16.21
CA TRP A 9 21.58 7.10 -16.28
C TRP A 9 21.53 5.95 -15.28
N PHE A 10 20.39 5.81 -14.62
CA PHE A 10 20.05 4.63 -13.84
C PHE A 10 19.14 3.73 -14.66
N THR A 11 19.64 2.56 -15.05
CA THR A 11 18.93 1.61 -15.92
C THR A 11 18.34 0.44 -15.13
N LEU A 12 17.50 -0.36 -15.80
CA LEU A 12 17.02 -1.61 -15.20
C LEU A 12 18.14 -2.64 -14.99
N ASP A 13 19.23 -2.58 -15.76
CA ASP A 13 20.36 -3.48 -15.56
C ASP A 13 21.16 -3.08 -14.31
N ASP A 14 21.30 -1.78 -14.05
CA ASP A 14 21.87 -1.28 -12.79
C ASP A 14 21.03 -1.71 -11.59
N LEU A 15 19.70 -1.64 -11.72
CA LEU A 15 18.76 -2.07 -10.68
C LEU A 15 18.92 -3.56 -10.36
N VAL A 16 18.90 -4.44 -11.36
CA VAL A 16 19.01 -5.89 -11.14
C VAL A 16 20.40 -6.28 -10.64
N LYS A 17 21.44 -5.59 -11.10
CA LYS A 17 22.81 -5.79 -10.58
C LYS A 17 22.91 -5.40 -9.10
N ALA A 18 22.27 -4.29 -8.70
CA ALA A 18 22.29 -3.83 -7.32
C ALA A 18 21.42 -4.70 -6.40
N ILE A 19 20.27 -5.17 -6.88
CA ILE A 19 19.27 -5.89 -6.09
C ILE A 19 18.89 -7.21 -6.81
N PRO A 20 19.76 -8.24 -6.76
CA PRO A 20 19.57 -9.48 -7.52
C PRO A 20 18.37 -10.32 -7.08
N ASN A 21 17.88 -10.12 -5.87
CA ASN A 21 16.70 -10.78 -5.30
C ASN A 21 15.41 -9.95 -5.41
N LEU A 22 15.39 -8.89 -6.21
CA LEU A 22 14.17 -8.14 -6.52
C LEU A 22 13.17 -9.07 -7.22
N GLY A 23 11.96 -9.23 -6.67
CA GLY A 23 10.92 -10.09 -7.25
C GLY A 23 9.67 -9.34 -7.70
N LEU A 24 9.41 -8.16 -7.13
CA LEU A 24 8.26 -7.33 -7.47
C LEU A 24 8.67 -5.86 -7.54
N VAL A 25 8.17 -5.14 -8.56
CA VAL A 25 8.19 -3.68 -8.64
C VAL A 25 6.76 -3.15 -8.65
N ILE A 26 6.47 -2.27 -7.70
CA ILE A 26 5.22 -1.49 -7.64
C ILE A 26 5.50 -0.06 -8.13
N ASP A 27 4.96 0.26 -9.30
CA ASP A 27 5.07 1.57 -9.94
C ASP A 27 3.86 2.46 -9.58
N LEU A 28 4.15 3.56 -8.89
CA LEU A 28 3.17 4.56 -8.44
C LEU A 28 2.99 5.73 -9.42
N CYS A 29 3.75 5.76 -10.51
CA CYS A 29 3.77 6.88 -11.45
C CYS A 29 2.51 6.92 -12.32
N ASN A 30 2.00 8.12 -12.55
CA ASN A 30 0.93 8.37 -13.52
C ASN A 30 1.48 8.59 -14.94
N THR A 31 2.42 7.75 -15.37
CA THR A 31 3.03 7.78 -16.71
C THR A 31 3.63 6.42 -17.04
N GLN A 32 3.83 6.13 -18.33
CA GLN A 32 4.50 4.92 -18.83
C GLN A 32 5.81 5.25 -19.57
N LYS A 33 6.32 6.48 -19.40
CA LYS A 33 7.43 7.02 -20.19
C LYS A 33 8.83 6.63 -19.69
N TYR A 34 8.96 6.08 -18.48
CA TYR A 34 10.28 5.87 -17.86
C TYR A 34 10.94 4.55 -18.28
N TYR A 35 10.18 3.46 -18.32
CA TYR A 35 10.66 2.14 -18.76
C TYR A 35 9.47 1.30 -19.23
N LYS A 36 9.73 0.21 -19.96
CA LYS A 36 8.68 -0.72 -20.38
C LYS A 36 8.52 -1.82 -19.33
N PRO A 37 7.31 -2.12 -18.83
CA PRO A 37 7.08 -3.21 -17.87
C PRO A 37 7.66 -4.56 -18.32
N LYS A 38 7.59 -4.86 -19.62
CA LYS A 38 8.12 -6.09 -20.22
C LYS A 38 9.63 -6.28 -19.99
N ASP A 39 10.37 -5.19 -19.83
CA ASP A 39 11.81 -5.25 -19.60
C ASP A 39 12.11 -5.78 -18.17
N LEU A 40 11.24 -5.49 -17.19
CA LEU A 40 11.30 -6.12 -15.86
C LEU A 40 10.82 -7.57 -15.90
N GLU A 41 9.71 -7.83 -16.59
CA GLU A 41 9.10 -9.17 -16.67
C GLU A 41 10.04 -10.19 -17.33
N SER A 42 10.77 -9.79 -18.38
CA SER A 42 11.80 -10.61 -19.03
C SER A 42 12.98 -10.98 -18.12
N ARG A 43 13.15 -10.27 -17.00
CA ARG A 43 14.16 -10.53 -15.96
C ARG A 43 13.58 -11.31 -14.77
N GLY A 44 12.36 -11.82 -14.89
CA GLY A 44 11.66 -12.56 -13.83
C GLY A 44 11.12 -11.66 -12.71
N ILE A 45 11.02 -10.35 -12.93
CA ILE A 45 10.52 -9.38 -11.95
C ILE A 45 9.08 -9.05 -12.28
N ILE A 46 8.17 -9.28 -11.34
CA ILE A 46 6.76 -8.94 -11.50
C ILE A 46 6.62 -7.41 -11.49
N HIS A 47 5.86 -6.86 -12.43
CA HIS A 47 5.55 -5.44 -12.44
C HIS A 47 4.07 -5.20 -12.16
N LYS A 48 3.76 -4.36 -11.16
CA LYS A 48 2.39 -3.95 -10.83
C LYS A 48 2.28 -2.43 -10.80
N LYS A 49 1.24 -1.89 -11.43
CA LYS A 49 0.99 -0.44 -11.45
C LYS A 49 -0.13 -0.06 -10.48
N VAL A 50 0.17 0.86 -9.56
CA VAL A 50 -0.77 1.43 -8.58
C VAL A 50 -0.76 2.94 -8.75
N VAL A 51 -1.52 3.41 -9.75
CA VAL A 51 -1.50 4.83 -10.15
C VAL A 51 -1.98 5.71 -9.00
N CYS A 52 -1.11 6.62 -8.57
CA CYS A 52 -1.45 7.68 -7.61
C CYS A 52 -1.63 9.00 -8.35
N ILE A 53 -2.82 9.60 -8.25
CA ILE A 53 -3.11 10.92 -8.82
C ILE A 53 -2.23 11.97 -8.13
N GLY A 54 -1.68 12.90 -8.91
CA GLY A 54 -0.81 13.96 -8.37
C GLY A 54 -1.58 14.94 -7.50
N GLY A 55 -0.91 15.46 -6.46
CA GLY A 55 -1.44 16.54 -5.60
C GLY A 55 -2.38 16.10 -4.47
N ALA A 56 -2.80 14.83 -4.41
CA ALA A 56 -3.70 14.32 -3.38
C ALA A 56 -3.08 13.13 -2.62
N VAL A 57 -3.56 12.92 -1.39
CA VAL A 57 -3.22 11.73 -0.60
C VAL A 57 -3.84 10.48 -1.23
N PRO A 58 -3.10 9.37 -1.43
CA PRO A 58 -3.66 8.13 -1.94
C PRO A 58 -4.86 7.68 -1.09
N PRO A 59 -6.05 7.51 -1.69
CA PRO A 59 -7.23 7.13 -0.94
C PRO A 59 -7.12 5.69 -0.45
N LYS A 60 -8.01 5.31 0.47
CA LYS A 60 -8.05 3.94 1.03
C LYS A 60 -8.03 2.84 -0.03
N SER A 61 -8.77 2.99 -1.14
CA SER A 61 -8.80 1.99 -2.21
C SER A 61 -7.43 1.75 -2.87
N VAL A 62 -6.62 2.80 -3.01
CA VAL A 62 -5.24 2.70 -3.53
C VAL A 62 -4.33 2.04 -2.51
N THR A 63 -4.47 2.41 -1.22
CA THR A 63 -3.72 1.80 -0.12
C THR A 63 -4.05 0.32 0.05
N ASP A 64 -5.32 -0.06 0.00
CA ASP A 64 -5.78 -1.45 0.09
C ASP A 64 -5.24 -2.28 -1.08
N LYS A 65 -5.30 -1.73 -2.30
CA LYS A 65 -4.73 -2.37 -3.49
C LYS A 65 -3.22 -2.58 -3.36
N PHE A 66 -2.51 -1.55 -2.88
CA PHE A 66 -1.07 -1.64 -2.62
C PHE A 66 -0.74 -2.75 -1.62
N CYS A 67 -1.46 -2.80 -0.49
CA CYS A 67 -1.26 -3.84 0.51
C CYS A 67 -1.56 -5.24 -0.03
N SER A 68 -2.68 -5.41 -0.74
CA SER A 68 -3.06 -6.70 -1.33
C SER A 68 -1.98 -7.22 -2.28
N ILE A 69 -1.40 -6.35 -3.12
CA ILE A 69 -0.35 -6.75 -4.06
C ILE A 69 0.88 -7.31 -3.31
N ILE A 70 1.27 -6.66 -2.21
CA ILE A 70 2.39 -7.13 -1.38
C ILE A 70 2.02 -8.42 -0.65
N ASP A 71 0.83 -8.47 -0.05
CA ASP A 71 0.35 -9.66 0.68
C ASP A 71 0.29 -10.88 -0.23
N ASP A 72 -0.18 -10.73 -1.47
CA ASP A 72 -0.27 -11.82 -2.43
C ASP A 72 1.13 -12.25 -2.90
N PHE A 73 2.02 -11.30 -3.16
CA PHE A 73 3.41 -11.60 -3.50
C PHE A 73 4.13 -12.36 -2.38
N LEU A 74 3.97 -11.95 -1.12
CA LEU A 74 4.58 -12.59 0.04
C LEU A 74 4.01 -13.99 0.34
N LYS A 75 2.75 -14.27 -0.02
CA LYS A 75 2.17 -15.61 0.12
C LYS A 75 2.70 -16.60 -0.93
N GLU A 76 2.99 -16.11 -2.13
CA GLU A 76 3.38 -16.93 -3.28
C GLU A 76 4.89 -17.17 -3.40
N ASN A 77 5.72 -16.43 -2.65
CA ASN A 77 7.18 -16.46 -2.79
C ASN A 77 7.88 -16.74 -1.46
N ASP A 78 8.98 -17.49 -1.52
CA ASP A 78 9.87 -17.72 -0.39
C ASP A 78 10.47 -16.40 0.15
N SER A 79 10.81 -16.42 1.44
CA SER A 79 11.08 -15.24 2.29
C SER A 79 12.26 -14.34 1.91
N ASP A 80 12.97 -14.60 0.81
CA ASP A 80 14.19 -13.89 0.42
C ASP A 80 14.01 -12.86 -0.72
N LYS A 81 12.84 -12.82 -1.38
CA LYS A 81 12.56 -11.87 -2.45
C LYS A 81 12.16 -10.49 -1.94
N LEU A 82 12.67 -9.45 -2.60
CA LEU A 82 12.40 -8.05 -2.26
C LEU A 82 11.27 -7.45 -3.11
N VAL A 83 10.55 -6.50 -2.51
CA VAL A 83 9.57 -5.64 -3.17
C VAL A 83 10.15 -4.24 -3.34
N GLY A 84 10.35 -3.82 -4.59
CA GLY A 84 10.71 -2.46 -4.95
C GLY A 84 9.45 -1.60 -5.11
N VAL A 85 9.45 -0.40 -4.54
CA VAL A 85 8.34 0.56 -4.67
C VAL A 85 8.91 1.88 -5.13
N HIS A 86 8.37 2.45 -6.22
CA HIS A 86 8.83 3.75 -6.68
C HIS A 86 7.68 4.65 -7.13
N CYS A 87 7.89 5.94 -6.95
CA CYS A 87 7.18 6.99 -7.67
C CYS A 87 8.19 7.70 -8.58
N THR A 88 8.05 9.01 -8.81
CA THR A 88 9.05 9.75 -9.60
C THR A 88 10.37 9.91 -8.86
N HIS A 89 10.34 10.25 -7.55
CA HIS A 89 11.54 10.50 -6.74
C HIS A 89 11.75 9.47 -5.62
N GLY A 90 10.80 8.54 -5.46
CA GLY A 90 10.87 7.50 -4.42
C GLY A 90 10.80 8.05 -2.99
N LEU A 91 10.15 9.21 -2.76
CA LEU A 91 10.11 9.87 -1.46
C LEU A 91 8.68 9.95 -0.92
N ASN A 92 7.89 10.92 -1.36
CA ASN A 92 6.60 11.24 -0.74
C ASN A 92 5.53 10.14 -0.87
N ARG A 93 5.10 9.81 -2.10
CA ARG A 93 4.06 8.77 -2.33
C ARG A 93 4.54 7.37 -1.94
N THR A 94 5.83 7.10 -2.19
CA THR A 94 6.48 5.86 -1.79
C THR A 94 6.47 5.71 -0.27
N GLY A 95 6.96 6.73 0.45
CA GLY A 95 6.99 6.75 1.91
C GLY A 95 5.61 6.62 2.51
N TYR A 96 4.63 7.38 2.00
CA TYR A 96 3.25 7.26 2.45
C TYR A 96 2.72 5.81 2.34
N LEU A 97 2.78 5.20 1.15
CA LEU A 97 2.23 3.85 0.96
C LEU A 97 3.01 2.77 1.72
N VAL A 98 4.34 2.89 1.80
CA VAL A 98 5.17 1.98 2.60
C VAL A 98 4.80 2.10 4.08
N CYS A 99 4.73 3.30 4.64
CA CYS A 99 4.31 3.52 6.03
C CYS A 99 2.91 2.95 6.29
N ARG A 100 1.96 3.16 5.36
CA ARG A 100 0.61 2.58 5.46
C ARG A 100 0.63 1.05 5.51
N TYR A 101 1.50 0.40 4.75
CA TYR A 101 1.67 -1.05 4.82
C TYR A 101 2.22 -1.49 6.19
N LEU A 102 3.30 -0.84 6.64
CA LEU A 102 3.91 -1.12 7.95
C LEU A 102 2.91 -0.99 9.10
N MET A 103 2.08 0.06 9.08
CA MET A 103 1.06 0.29 10.10
C MET A 103 -0.07 -0.74 10.02
N THR A 104 -0.57 -1.05 8.82
CA THR A 104 -1.76 -1.92 8.65
C THR A 104 -1.47 -3.42 8.68
N ARG A 105 -0.23 -3.84 8.46
CA ARG A 105 0.16 -5.25 8.40
C ARG A 105 1.16 -5.66 9.47
N LEU A 106 2.03 -4.74 9.88
CA LEU A 106 3.06 -4.99 10.88
C LEU A 106 2.76 -4.29 12.22
N ASN A 107 1.59 -3.65 12.35
CA ASN A 107 1.13 -2.96 13.55
C ASN A 107 2.15 -1.93 14.09
N MET A 108 2.93 -1.31 13.20
CA MET A 108 3.83 -0.23 13.59
C MET A 108 3.02 1.04 13.90
N THR A 109 3.47 1.80 14.89
CA THR A 109 2.91 3.13 15.15
C THR A 109 3.21 4.08 13.98
N PRO A 110 2.44 5.17 13.78
CA PRO A 110 2.74 6.14 12.73
C PRO A 110 4.16 6.70 12.81
N ASP A 111 4.63 7.06 14.02
CA ASP A 111 5.95 7.66 14.22
C ASP A 111 7.07 6.64 13.93
N ASP A 112 6.91 5.37 14.33
CA ASP A 112 7.89 4.31 14.03
C ASP A 112 7.95 4.00 12.54
N ALA A 113 6.80 3.93 11.86
CA ALA A 113 6.73 3.66 10.43
C ALA A 113 7.39 4.77 9.61
N ILE A 114 7.12 6.03 9.94
CA ILE A 114 7.73 7.20 9.30
C ILE A 114 9.24 7.16 9.52
N LYS A 115 9.68 7.02 10.79
CA LYS A 115 11.10 6.99 11.13
C LYS A 115 11.84 5.88 10.39
N ALA A 116 11.29 4.66 10.38
CA ALA A 116 11.90 3.53 9.68
C ALA A 116 12.06 3.79 8.17
N PHE A 117 11.05 4.39 7.52
CA PHE A 117 11.15 4.76 6.12
C PHE A 117 12.21 5.84 5.86
N GLU A 118 12.21 6.90 6.65
CA GLU A 118 13.14 8.03 6.48
C GLU A 118 14.59 7.64 6.72
N GLU A 119 14.85 6.80 7.73
CA GLU A 119 16.18 6.23 8.01
C GLU A 119 16.64 5.33 6.86
N ALA A 120 15.78 4.42 6.38
CA ALA A 120 16.13 3.53 5.28
C ALA A 120 16.32 4.27 3.94
N ARG A 121 15.53 5.33 3.70
CA ARG A 121 15.61 6.12 2.47
C ARG A 121 16.74 7.16 2.49
N GLY A 122 17.14 7.61 3.67
CA GLY A 122 18.10 8.69 3.89
C GLY A 122 17.52 10.11 3.68
N HIS A 123 16.20 10.24 3.58
CA HIS A 123 15.50 11.51 3.34
C HIS A 123 14.15 11.53 4.04
N GLN A 124 13.76 12.70 4.55
CA GLN A 124 12.46 12.92 5.18
C GLN A 124 11.33 13.02 4.16
N ILE A 125 10.12 12.61 4.55
CA ILE A 125 8.92 12.90 3.76
C ILE A 125 8.69 14.41 3.79
N GLU A 126 8.71 15.07 2.63
CA GLU A 126 8.68 16.53 2.53
C GLU A 126 7.27 17.12 2.55
N ARG A 127 6.26 16.32 2.22
CA ARG A 127 4.89 16.78 2.06
C ARG A 127 4.13 16.60 3.38
N PRO A 128 3.82 17.70 4.10
CA PRO A 128 3.27 17.62 5.46
C PRO A 128 1.88 16.95 5.47
N GLU A 129 1.12 17.08 4.38
CA GLU A 129 -0.18 16.40 4.25
C GLU A 129 -0.05 14.87 4.39
N PHE A 130 1.01 14.25 3.87
CA PHE A 130 1.19 12.80 4.05
C PHE A 130 1.49 12.44 5.49
N ILE A 131 2.32 13.23 6.17
CA ILE A 131 2.67 13.02 7.58
C ILE A 131 1.42 13.15 8.45
N GLU A 132 0.62 14.18 8.23
CA GLU A 132 -0.62 14.41 8.96
C GLU A 132 -1.60 13.23 8.79
N TYR A 133 -1.79 12.77 7.55
CA TYR A 133 -2.66 11.63 7.25
C TYR A 133 -2.17 10.31 7.87
N LEU A 134 -0.84 10.12 7.97
CA LEU A 134 -0.27 8.97 8.66
C LEU A 134 -0.53 9.06 10.17
N LYS A 135 -0.28 10.22 10.78
CA LYS A 135 -0.47 10.43 12.22
C LYS A 135 -1.92 10.33 12.67
N LYS A 136 -2.86 10.71 11.81
CA LYS A 136 -4.31 10.59 12.07
C LYS A 136 -4.90 9.24 11.67
N PHE A 137 -4.08 8.25 11.28
CA PHE A 137 -4.59 6.95 10.86
C PHE A 137 -5.41 6.22 11.94
N GLU A 138 -5.07 6.41 13.21
CA GLU A 138 -5.76 5.78 14.34
C GLU A 138 -6.92 6.63 14.87
N ASP A 139 -7.09 7.86 14.37
CA ASP A 139 -8.18 8.75 14.75
C ASP A 139 -9.50 8.29 14.08
N PRO A 140 -10.48 7.78 14.86
CA PRO A 140 -11.73 7.26 14.31
C PRO A 140 -12.54 8.31 13.55
N GLU A 141 -12.46 9.59 13.93
CA GLU A 141 -13.19 10.67 13.26
C GLU A 141 -12.54 11.05 11.92
N PHE A 142 -11.23 10.86 11.81
CA PHE A 142 -10.48 11.08 10.58
C PHE A 142 -10.67 9.93 9.58
N VAL A 143 -10.64 8.68 10.06
CA VAL A 143 -10.84 7.46 9.24
C VAL A 143 -12.23 7.45 8.62
N ASP A 144 -13.27 7.86 9.37
CA ASP A 144 -14.63 7.92 8.84
C ASP A 144 -14.74 8.92 7.67
N ASN A 145 -13.94 9.98 7.65
CA ASN A 145 -13.90 10.96 6.55
C ASN A 145 -13.03 10.51 5.37
N ASP A 146 -11.96 9.76 5.61
CA ASP A 146 -11.19 9.06 4.57
C ASP A 146 -12.06 8.02 3.83
N ILE A 147 -12.93 7.32 4.57
CA ILE A 147 -13.95 6.42 4.00
C ILE A 147 -15.07 7.19 3.29
N ARG A 148 -15.59 8.29 3.85
CA ARG A 148 -16.73 9.05 3.29
C ARG A 148 -16.38 9.87 2.04
N SER A 149 -15.12 10.26 1.86
CA SER A 149 -14.64 10.96 0.66
C SER A 149 -14.47 10.05 -0.57
N ASN A 150 -14.58 8.73 -0.39
CA ASN A 150 -14.55 7.73 -1.45
C ASN A 150 -15.93 7.06 -1.51
N LYS A 151 -16.72 7.29 -2.57
CA LYS A 151 -18.01 6.61 -2.82
C LYS A 151 -17.80 5.11 -3.10
N PHE A 152 -17.45 4.35 -2.08
CA PHE A 152 -17.40 2.90 -2.10
C PHE A 152 -17.79 2.37 -0.72
N VAL A 153 -19.01 1.85 -0.63
CA VAL A 153 -19.51 1.14 0.55
C VAL A 153 -19.08 -0.32 0.39
N PRO A 154 -18.14 -0.85 1.20
CA PRO A 154 -17.86 -2.27 1.19
C PRO A 154 -19.07 -2.97 1.79
N ASN A 155 -19.65 -3.89 1.02
CA ASN A 155 -20.69 -4.79 1.50
C ASN A 155 -20.11 -5.58 2.69
N ARG A 156 -20.51 -5.24 3.92
CA ARG A 156 -20.18 -6.05 5.09
C ARG A 156 -20.98 -7.33 4.97
N GLY A 157 -20.37 -8.34 4.34
CA GLY A 157 -20.89 -9.70 4.30
C GLY A 157 -21.26 -10.17 5.71
N GLY A 158 -22.48 -10.70 5.81
CA GLY A 158 -22.89 -11.69 6.81
C GLY A 158 -22.65 -11.34 8.27
N ARG A 159 -23.58 -10.60 8.90
CA ARG A 159 -23.83 -10.87 10.33
C ARG A 159 -24.33 -12.31 10.42
N ALA A 160 -23.55 -13.14 11.12
CA ALA A 160 -23.96 -14.45 11.60
C ALA A 160 -25.39 -14.37 12.13
N GLY A 161 -26.25 -15.27 11.65
CA GLY A 161 -27.64 -15.35 12.05
C GLY A 161 -27.75 -15.38 13.57
N ARG A 162 -28.55 -14.46 14.13
CA ARG A 162 -29.09 -14.68 15.47
C ARG A 162 -29.99 -15.91 15.35
N SER A 163 -29.60 -17.00 16.01
CA SER A 163 -30.50 -18.12 16.23
C SER A 163 -31.79 -17.59 16.88
N PRO A 164 -32.99 -17.98 16.39
CA PRO A 164 -34.22 -17.58 17.03
C PRO A 164 -34.25 -18.15 18.45
N ALA A 165 -34.66 -17.33 19.42
CA ALA A 165 -34.92 -17.78 20.78
C ALA A 165 -35.93 -18.94 20.78
N PRO A 166 -35.78 -19.94 21.66
CA PRO A 166 -36.68 -21.08 21.69
C PRO A 166 -38.12 -20.62 21.98
N ARG A 167 -39.08 -21.10 21.18
CA ARG A 167 -40.51 -20.90 21.40
C ARG A 167 -40.86 -21.40 22.79
N ARG A 168 -41.35 -20.51 23.66
CA ARG A 168 -42.03 -20.91 24.90
C ARG A 168 -43.29 -21.70 24.52
N GLN A 169 -43.35 -22.95 24.96
CA GLN A 169 -44.60 -23.73 24.90
C GLN A 169 -45.65 -23.06 25.79
N PRO A 170 -46.94 -23.08 25.42
CA PRO A 170 -48.00 -22.60 26.28
C PRO A 170 -48.08 -23.49 27.54
N ARG A 171 -48.16 -22.86 28.72
CA ARG A 171 -48.44 -23.58 29.96
C ARG A 171 -49.86 -24.14 29.88
N SER A 172 -49.98 -25.46 30.09
CA SER A 172 -51.26 -26.15 30.29
C SER A 172 -52.02 -25.53 31.48
N PRO A 173 -53.34 -25.28 31.39
CA PRO A 173 -54.09 -24.66 32.47
C PRO A 173 -54.68 -25.66 33.47
N TYR A 174 -54.19 -26.90 33.57
CA TYR A 174 -54.72 -27.87 34.54
C TYR A 174 -53.65 -28.73 35.23
N ARG A 175 -53.65 -28.59 36.57
CA ARG A 175 -53.04 -29.35 37.69
C ARG A 175 -51.53 -29.55 37.71
#